data_AF-A0A3B9H905-F1
#
_entry.id   AF-A0A3B9H905-F1
#
_cell.length_a   1.000
_cell.length_b   1.000
_cell.length_c   1.000
_cell.angle_alpha   90.00
_cell.angle_beta   90.00
_cell.angle_gamma   90.00
#
_symmetry.space_group_name_H-M   'P 1'
#
loop_
_entity.id
_entity.type
_entity.pdbx_description
1 polymer ?
#
loop_
_entity_poly.entity_id
_entity_poly.type
_entity_poly.pdbx_seq_one_letter_code
_entity_poly.pdbx_strand_id
1 'polypeptide(L)' 'MASVYMLIGIPMVLWGIVFGAVEWWKHAQLDEVTPTGTVMLSVLPLILGTQLLLQAITIDINSVPKKD' A
#
# COMPACT_ATOMS: atom_id res chain seq x y z
N MET A 1 -9.39 1.35 -16.54
CA MET A 1 -9.28 0.66 -15.24
C MET A 1 -7.94 0.90 -14.57
N ALA A 2 -6.81 0.75 -15.28
CA ALA A 2 -5.47 0.99 -14.71
C ALA A 2 -5.32 2.34 -13.98
N SER A 3 -5.83 3.44 -14.56
CA SER A 3 -5.78 4.77 -13.93
C SER A 3 -6.56 4.85 -12.60
N VAL A 4 -7.68 4.13 -12.48
CA VAL A 4 -8.47 4.08 -11.24
C VAL A 4 -7.71 3.32 -10.15
N TYR A 5 -7.08 2.20 -10.51
CA TYR A 5 -6.26 1.43 -9.58
C TYR A 5 -5.00 2.19 -9.13
N MET A 6 -4.36 2.95 -10.00
CA MET A 6 -3.27 3.85 -9.59
C MET A 6 -3.77 4.98 -8.68
N LEU A 7 -4.89 5.62 -9.03
CA LEU A 7 -5.45 6.72 -8.25
C LEU A 7 -5.81 6.31 -6.81
N ILE A 8 -6.27 5.08 -6.60
CA ILE A 8 -6.63 4.56 -5.27
C ILE A 8 -5.43 3.90 -4.58
N GLY A 9 -4.64 3.14 -5.33
CA GLY A 9 -3.50 2.38 -4.79
C GLY A 9 -2.40 3.26 -4.23
N ILE A 10 -2.07 4.37 -4.90
CA ILE A 10 -1.00 5.29 -4.45
C ILE A 10 -1.33 5.90 -3.07
N PRO A 11 -2.50 6.55 -2.86
CA PRO A 11 -2.86 7.07 -1.54
C PRO A 11 -2.90 5.99 -0.46
N MET A 12 -3.36 4.78 -0.76
CA MET A 12 -3.41 3.68 0.22
C MET A 12 -2.01 3.24 0.67
N VAL A 13 -1.07 3.10 -0.26
CA VAL A 13 0.32 2.77 0.07
C VAL A 13 0.96 3.90 0.87
N LEU A 14 0.80 5.15 0.43
CA LEU A 14 1.33 6.31 1.15
C LEU A 14 0.78 6.40 2.57
N TRP A 15 -0.52 6.20 2.76
CA TRP A 15 -1.15 6.16 4.07
C TRP A 15 -0.55 5.07 4.96
N GLY A 16 -0.44 3.83 4.45
CA GLY A 16 0.13 2.71 5.19
C GLY A 16 1.57 2.97 5.65
N ILE A 17 2.39 3.56 4.77
CA ILE A 17 3.78 3.93 5.09
C ILE A 17 3.82 5.03 6.14
N VAL A 18 3.09 6.14 5.94
CA VAL A 18 3.11 7.30 6.85
C VAL A 18 2.58 6.89 8.23
N PHE A 19 1.44 6.22 8.29
CA PHE A 19 0.83 5.78 9.54
C PHE A 19 1.74 4.80 10.29
N GLY A 20 2.30 3.81 9.59
CA GLY A 20 3.23 2.84 10.18
C GLY A 20 4.49 3.50 10.72
N ALA A 21 5.08 4.44 9.98
CA ALA A 21 6.28 5.15 10.39
C ALA A 21 6.04 6.07 11.60
N VAL A 22 4.92 6.78 11.63
CA VAL A 22 4.53 7.65 12.76
C VAL A 22 4.33 6.83 14.03
N GLU A 23 3.58 5.73 13.94
CA GLU A 23 3.29 4.92 15.11
C GLU A 23 4.53 4.17 15.62
N TRP A 24 5.35 3.66 14.70
CA TRP A 24 6.63 3.06 15.06
C TRP A 24 7.52 4.06 15.80
N TRP A 25 7.64 5.29 15.29
CA TRP A 25 8.45 6.31 15.96
C TRP A 25 7.91 6.66 17.35
N LYS A 26 6.59 6.80 17.49
CA LYS A 26 5.94 7.09 18.77
C LYS A 26 6.18 5.99 19.81
N HIS A 27 5.97 4.73 19.43
CA HIS A 27 6.17 3.60 20.35
C HIS A 27 7.65 3.34 20.66
N ALA A 28 8.54 3.58 19.69
CA ALA A 28 9.98 3.51 19.92
C ALA A 28 10.46 4.54 20.96
N GLN A 29 9.83 5.72 21.05
CA GLN A 29 10.15 6.69 22.10
C GLN A 29 9.59 6.33 23.48
N LEU A 30 8.52 5.53 23.53
CA LEU A 30 7.86 5.12 24.76
C LEU A 30 8.47 3.83 25.35
N ASP A 31 9.46 3.23 24.68
CA ASP A 31 10.00 1.90 24.99
C ASP A 31 8.91 0.82 25.13
N GLU A 32 7.79 1.00 24.42
CA GLU A 32 6.63 0.12 24.45
C GLU A 32 6.48 -0.66 23.15
N VAL A 33 6.06 -1.91 23.26
CA VAL A 33 5.76 -2.75 22.10
C VAL A 33 4.52 -2.19 21.38
N THR A 34 4.64 -1.93 20.08
CA THR A 34 3.51 -1.50 19.26
C THR A 34 2.43 -2.59 19.25
N PRO A 35 1.18 -2.28 19.61
CA PRO A 35 0.10 -3.25 19.57
C PRO A 35 -0.07 -3.86 18.18
N THR A 36 -0.34 -5.16 18.12
CA THR A 36 -0.54 -5.87 16.85
C THR A 36 -1.64 -5.22 16.01
N GLY A 37 -2.70 -4.72 16.63
CA GLY A 37 -3.79 -4.02 15.95
C GLY A 37 -3.31 -2.77 15.20
N THR A 38 -2.37 -2.00 15.76
CA THR A 38 -1.86 -0.80 15.11
C THR A 38 -0.94 -1.14 13.94
N VAL A 39 -0.14 -2.19 14.07
CA VAL A 39 0.64 -2.71 12.93
C VAL A 39 -0.29 -3.18 11.80
N MET A 40 -1.39 -3.86 12.12
CA MET A 40 -2.36 -4.32 11.11
C MET A 40 -3.02 -3.15 10.36
N LEU A 41 -3.28 -2.03 11.04
CA LEU A 41 -3.82 -0.83 10.41
C LEU A 41 -2.87 -0.17 9.39
N SER A 42 -1.55 -0.34 9.53
CA SER A 42 -0.59 0.09 8.50
C SER A 42 -0.47 -0.94 7.38
N VAL A 43 -0.43 -2.23 7.74
CA VAL A 43 -0.17 -3.34 6.82
C VAL A 43 -1.32 -3.57 5.85
N LEU A 44 -2.58 -3.53 6.31
CA LEU A 44 -3.74 -3.77 5.45
C LEU A 44 -3.84 -2.80 4.25
N PRO A 45 -3.81 -1.47 4.43
CA PRO A 45 -3.82 -0.53 3.31
C PRO A 45 -2.56 -0.64 2.46
N LEU A 46 -1.40 -1.00 3.04
CA LEU A 46 -0.17 -1.23 2.29
C LEU A 46 -0.30 -2.42 1.34
N ILE A 47 -0.82 -3.56 1.82
CA ILE A 47 -1.05 -4.78 1.03
C ILE A 47 -2.08 -4.52 -0.06
N LEU A 48 -3.24 -3.95 0.29
CA LEU A 48 -4.29 -3.68 -0.68
C LEU A 48 -3.84 -2.64 -1.73
N GLY A 49 -3.15 -1.59 -1.29
CA GLY A 49 -2.60 -0.56 -2.18
C GLY A 49 -1.59 -1.15 -3.16
N THR A 50 -0.65 -1.97 -2.69
CA THR A 50 0.32 -2.66 -3.58
C THR A 50 -0.37 -3.63 -4.54
N GLN A 51 -1.40 -4.37 -4.10
CA GLN A 51 -2.19 -5.23 -4.99
C GLN A 51 -2.89 -4.43 -6.11
N LEU A 52 -3.46 -3.26 -5.79
CA LEU A 52 -4.07 -2.38 -6.79
C LEU A 52 -3.03 -1.87 -7.80
N LEU A 53 -1.84 -1.47 -7.33
CA LEU A 53 -0.76 -1.02 -8.21
C LEU A 53 -0.26 -2.15 -9.12
N LEU A 54 -0.08 -3.35 -8.58
CA LEU A 54 0.27 -4.53 -9.39
C LEU A 54 -0.80 -4.81 -10.44
N GLN A 55 -2.09 -4.68 -10.10
CA GLN A 55 -3.15 -4.83 -11.09
C GLN A 55 -3.17 -3.75 -12.15
N ALA A 56 -2.83 -2.51 -11.80
CA ALA A 56 -2.67 -1.45 -12.80
C ALA A 56 -1.56 -1.80 -13.81
N ILE A 57 -0.42 -2.32 -13.32
CA ILE A 57 0.71 -2.77 -14.15
C ILE A 57 0.30 -3.95 -15.03
N THR A 58 -0.39 -4.95 -14.47
CA THR A 58 -0.88 -6.11 -15.24
C THR A 58 -1.82 -5.69 -16.36
N ILE A 59 -2.71 -4.73 -16.13
CA ILE A 59 -3.60 -4.20 -17.17
C ILE A 59 -2.78 -3.50 -18.27
N ASP A 60 -1.78 -2.71 -17.89
CA ASP A 60 -0.91 -2.01 -18.82
C ASP A 60 -0.15 -3.00 -19.73
N ILE A 61 0.47 -4.03 -19.13
CA ILE A 61 1.18 -5.10 -19.87
C ILE A 61 0.25 -5.83 -20.85
N ASN A 62 -0.97 -6.18 -20.41
CA ASN A 62 -1.93 -6.90 -21.26
C ASN A 62 -2.57 -6.01 -22.35
N SER A 63 -2.47 -4.69 -22.22
CA SER A 63 -2.97 -3.75 -23.23
C SER A 63 -2.03 -3.59 -24.42
N VAL A 64 -0.78 -4.06 -24.31
CA VAL A 64 0.17 -4.09 -25.43
C VAL A 64 -0.22 -5.22 -26.39
N PRO A 65 -0.54 -4.92 -27.67
CA PRO A 65 -0.92 -5.93 -28.64
C PRO A 65 0.25 -6.89 -28.86
N LYS A 66 0.02 -8.18 -28.61
CA LYS A 66 0.94 -9.24 -28.99
C LYS A 66 0.84 -9.39 -30.51
N LYS A 67 1.95 -9.15 -31.20
CA LYS A 67 2.08 -9.50 -32.62
C LYS A 67 2.10 -11.02 -32.71
N ASP A 68 1.00 -11.59 -33.21
CA ASP A 68 1.06 -12.84 -33.95
C ASP A 68 1.75 -12.61 -35.31
#